data_AF-A0A3R6AJB3-F1
#
_entry.id   AF-A0A3R6AJB3-F1
#
_cell.length_a   1.000
_cell.length_b   1.000
_cell.length_c   1.000
_cell.angle_alpha   90.00
_cell.angle_beta   90.00
_cell.angle_gamma   90.00
#
_symmetry.space_group_name_H-M   'P 1'
#
loop_
_entity.id
_entity.type
_entity.pdbx_description
1 polymer ?
#
loop_
_entity_poly.entity_id
_entity_poly.type
_entity_poly.pdbx_seq_one_letter_code
_entity_poly.pdbx_strand_id
1 'polypeptide(L)'
;MEFLKDILGEDLYKQVADAVNAHNGKPENKDKQVKLADLGSGQYVDKGKYDTTVAEKENLSGQIKTLNATIGDLKKNNADNETLQTTITDLQTKLKEQQTANEQISKTYALKDSLTKQGVLDPDYLIYKAGGLDKFTFDKEGKPVGVEEVVKPYKEDKAMAHLFKQDQPKPPYHPQGGTGGTGTANPFAKETFNLTKQGELLKSNPEQAKAMAAAAGVTL
;
A
#
# COMPACT_ATOMS: atom_id res chain seq x y z
N MET A 1 -35.69 -51.06 -53.98
CA MET A 1 -36.63 -51.27 -55.11
C MET A 1 -37.86 -52.09 -54.72
N GLU A 2 -37.96 -52.62 -53.49
CA GLU A 2 -39.16 -53.27 -52.96
C GLU A 2 -40.43 -52.41 -53.15
N PHE A 3 -40.34 -51.09 -52.96
CA PHE A 3 -41.45 -50.16 -53.21
C PHE A 3 -42.03 -50.23 -54.64
N LEU A 4 -41.22 -50.56 -55.66
CA LEU A 4 -41.70 -50.77 -57.03
C LEU A 4 -42.33 -52.14 -57.20
N LYS A 5 -41.85 -53.16 -56.48
CA LYS A 5 -42.40 -54.51 -56.52
C LYS A 5 -43.84 -54.53 -56.00
N ASP A 6 -44.11 -53.74 -54.96
CA ASP A 6 -45.46 -53.59 -54.38
C ASP A 6 -46.47 -52.94 -55.35
N ILE A 7 -46.01 -52.07 -56.25
CA ILE A 7 -46.87 -51.37 -57.23
C ILE A 7 -47.02 -52.16 -58.52
N LEU A 8 -45.93 -52.76 -59.01
CA LEU A 8 -45.88 -53.42 -60.33
C LEU A 8 -46.27 -54.90 -60.27
N GLY A 9 -46.22 -55.53 -59.09
CA GLY A 9 -46.32 -56.99 -58.96
C GLY A 9 -45.04 -57.71 -59.40
N GLU A 10 -44.94 -59.02 -59.11
CA GLU A 10 -43.69 -59.78 -59.31
C GLU A 10 -43.23 -59.84 -60.77
N ASP A 11 -44.14 -60.17 -61.69
CA ASP A 11 -43.79 -60.41 -63.10
C ASP A 11 -43.32 -59.13 -63.81
N LEU A 12 -44.02 -58.02 -63.63
CA LEU A 12 -43.68 -56.74 -64.27
C LEU A 12 -42.46 -56.11 -63.61
N TYR A 13 -42.32 -56.20 -62.28
CA TYR A 13 -41.11 -55.78 -61.58
C TYR A 13 -39.87 -56.49 -62.13
N LYS A 14 -39.96 -57.82 -62.31
CA LYS A 14 -38.84 -58.61 -62.85
C LYS A 14 -38.43 -58.15 -64.24
N GLN A 15 -39.39 -57.90 -65.13
CA GLN A 15 -39.11 -57.37 -66.47
C GLN A 15 -38.41 -56.00 -66.43
N VAL A 16 -38.86 -55.09 -65.55
CA VAL A 16 -38.25 -53.76 -65.40
C VAL A 16 -36.84 -53.87 -64.81
N ALA A 17 -36.65 -54.70 -63.78
CA ALA A 17 -35.34 -54.93 -63.17
C ALA A 17 -34.33 -55.52 -64.18
N ASP A 18 -34.75 -56.53 -64.95
CA ASP A 18 -33.91 -57.17 -65.97
C ASP A 18 -33.54 -56.18 -67.07
N ALA A 19 -34.47 -55.34 -67.52
CA ALA A 19 -34.20 -54.30 -68.53
C ALA A 19 -33.20 -53.25 -68.04
N VAL A 20 -33.35 -52.78 -66.79
CA VAL A 20 -32.40 -51.82 -66.18
C VAL A 20 -31.02 -52.45 -65.99
N ASN A 21 -30.94 -53.69 -65.52
CA ASN A 21 -29.68 -54.41 -65.37
C ASN A 21 -29.00 -54.66 -66.72
N ALA A 22 -29.76 -55.07 -67.74
CA ALA A 22 -29.25 -55.26 -69.09
C ALA A 22 -28.76 -53.94 -69.71
N HIS A 23 -29.42 -52.81 -69.44
CA HIS A 23 -28.94 -51.49 -69.86
C HIS A 23 -27.64 -51.12 -69.14
N ASN A 24 -27.59 -51.25 -67.81
CA ASN A 24 -26.45 -50.86 -66.98
C ASN A 24 -25.23 -51.77 -67.14
N GLY A 25 -25.42 -53.03 -67.55
CA GLY A 25 -24.37 -54.02 -67.78
C GLY A 25 -23.59 -53.82 -69.09
N LYS A 26 -24.07 -52.97 -70.01
CA LYS A 26 -23.36 -52.67 -71.26
C LYS A 26 -22.17 -51.75 -71.00
N PRO A 27 -20.96 -52.05 -71.51
CA PRO A 27 -19.78 -51.20 -71.33
C PRO A 27 -19.98 -49.76 -71.79
N GLU A 28 -20.75 -49.56 -72.86
CA GLU A 28 -21.11 -48.27 -73.46
C GLU A 28 -21.94 -47.38 -72.52
N ASN A 29 -22.60 -47.96 -71.52
CA ASN A 29 -23.49 -47.26 -70.58
C ASN A 29 -22.84 -47.04 -69.20
N LYS A 30 -21.53 -47.27 -69.05
CA LYS A 30 -20.83 -47.14 -67.78
C LYS A 30 -21.04 -45.77 -67.11
N ASP A 31 -21.05 -44.70 -67.90
CA ASP A 31 -21.27 -43.32 -67.43
C ASP A 31 -22.73 -42.86 -67.54
N LYS A 32 -23.63 -43.74 -68.00
CA LYS A 32 -25.05 -43.46 -68.27
C LYS A 32 -25.99 -44.44 -67.55
N GLN A 33 -25.52 -45.03 -66.46
CA GLN A 33 -26.32 -46.00 -65.71
C GLN A 33 -27.63 -45.39 -65.21
N VAL A 34 -28.72 -46.11 -65.39
CA VAL A 34 -30.02 -45.78 -64.85
C VAL A 34 -30.06 -46.23 -63.39
N LYS A 35 -30.25 -45.28 -62.48
CA LYS A 35 -30.44 -45.53 -61.05
C LYS A 35 -31.81 -45.03 -60.63
N LEU A 36 -32.54 -45.89 -59.93
CA LEU A 36 -33.89 -45.60 -59.43
C LEU A 36 -33.79 -45.39 -57.92
N ALA A 37 -34.31 -44.25 -57.45
CA ALA A 37 -34.37 -43.89 -56.04
C ALA A 37 -35.79 -43.49 -55.68
N ASP A 38 -36.23 -43.86 -54.47
CA ASP A 38 -37.47 -43.35 -53.89
C ASP A 38 -37.21 -41.98 -53.27
N LEU A 39 -37.71 -40.93 -53.93
CA LEU A 39 -37.58 -39.55 -53.47
C LEU A 39 -38.48 -39.23 -52.25
N GLY A 40 -39.50 -40.04 -51.99
CA GLY A 40 -40.39 -39.92 -50.84
C GLY A 40 -39.73 -40.32 -49.52
N SER A 41 -38.62 -41.07 -49.57
CA SER A 41 -37.83 -41.45 -48.40
C SER A 41 -37.15 -40.28 -47.68
N GLY A 42 -37.13 -39.08 -48.29
CA GLY A 42 -36.48 -37.88 -47.76
C GLY A 42 -34.95 -37.90 -47.84
N GLN A 43 -34.34 -38.94 -48.42
CA GLN A 43 -32.89 -39.11 -48.51
C GLN A 43 -32.25 -38.39 -49.72
N TYR A 44 -33.06 -37.83 -50.63
CA TYR A 44 -32.57 -37.08 -51.78
C TYR A 44 -32.47 -35.59 -51.47
N VAL A 45 -31.31 -35.00 -51.77
CA VAL A 45 -31.08 -33.55 -51.76
C VAL A 45 -30.57 -33.15 -53.13
N ASP A 46 -31.17 -32.12 -53.71
CA ASP A 46 -30.70 -31.53 -54.96
C ASP A 46 -29.25 -31.03 -54.83
N LYS A 47 -28.44 -31.18 -55.87
CA LYS A 47 -27.02 -30.83 -55.85
C LYS A 47 -26.80 -29.35 -55.55
N GLY A 48 -27.60 -28.45 -56.12
CA GLY A 48 -27.50 -27.01 -55.87
C GLY A 48 -27.80 -26.68 -54.41
N LYS A 49 -28.81 -27.33 -53.82
CA LYS A 49 -29.12 -27.21 -52.39
C LYS A 49 -28.00 -27.77 -51.50
N TYR A 50 -27.41 -28.91 -51.88
CA TYR A 50 -26.28 -29.49 -51.18
C TYR A 50 -25.06 -28.56 -51.20
N ASP A 51 -24.66 -28.08 -52.38
CA ASP A 51 -23.50 -27.19 -52.55
C ASP A 51 -23.70 -25.88 -51.77
N THR A 52 -24.91 -25.31 -51.78
CA THR A 52 -25.26 -24.13 -50.98
C THR A 52 -25.12 -24.39 -49.49
N THR A 53 -25.64 -25.54 -49.01
CA THR A 53 -25.57 -25.92 -47.59
C THR A 53 -24.13 -26.14 -47.14
N VAL A 54 -23.30 -26.74 -48.00
CA VAL A 54 -21.86 -26.92 -47.73
C VAL A 54 -21.15 -25.59 -47.64
N ALA A 55 -21.38 -24.67 -48.59
CA ALA A 55 -20.79 -23.34 -48.57
C ALA A 55 -21.19 -22.53 -47.32
N GLU A 56 -22.46 -22.58 -46.94
CA GLU A 56 -22.96 -21.94 -45.72
C GLU A 56 -22.33 -22.53 -44.46
N LYS A 57 -22.21 -23.87 -44.39
CA LYS A 57 -21.54 -24.57 -43.29
C LYS A 57 -20.06 -24.18 -43.17
N GLU A 58 -19.35 -24.10 -44.28
CA GLU A 58 -17.95 -23.67 -44.30
C GLU A 58 -17.82 -22.20 -43.85
N ASN A 59 -18.72 -21.33 -44.31
CA ASN A 59 -18.78 -19.94 -43.87
C ASN A 59 -19.00 -19.82 -42.35
N LEU A 60 -20.03 -20.48 -41.83
CA LEU A 60 -20.35 -20.50 -40.39
C LEU A 60 -19.20 -21.08 -39.56
N SER A 61 -18.55 -22.15 -40.03
CA SER A 61 -17.37 -22.72 -39.38
C SER A 61 -16.20 -21.73 -39.34
N GLY A 62 -15.99 -20.97 -40.42
CA GLY A 62 -15.04 -19.87 -40.46
C GLY A 62 -15.34 -18.78 -39.43
N GLN A 63 -16.60 -18.31 -39.38
CA GLN A 63 -17.04 -17.31 -38.41
C GLN A 63 -16.84 -17.76 -36.96
N ILE A 64 -17.16 -19.03 -36.65
CA ILE A 64 -16.96 -19.61 -35.32
C ILE A 64 -15.48 -19.61 -34.93
N LYS A 65 -14.57 -19.95 -35.84
CA LYS A 65 -13.13 -19.89 -35.58
C LYS A 65 -12.66 -18.48 -35.27
N THR A 66 -13.08 -17.50 -36.05
CA THR A 66 -12.74 -16.09 -35.83
C THR A 66 -13.28 -15.58 -34.49
N LEU A 67 -14.55 -15.86 -34.17
CA LEU A 67 -15.16 -15.49 -32.89
C LEU A 67 -14.41 -16.11 -31.71
N ASN A 68 -14.05 -17.39 -31.78
CA ASN A 68 -13.29 -18.04 -30.72
C ASN A 68 -11.90 -17.42 -30.53
N ALA A 69 -11.20 -17.05 -31.60
CA ALA A 69 -9.93 -16.34 -31.52
C ALA A 69 -10.11 -14.96 -30.84
N THR A 70 -11.09 -14.16 -31.28
CA THR A 70 -11.39 -12.85 -30.68
C THR A 70 -11.77 -12.97 -29.20
N ILE A 71 -12.57 -13.97 -28.80
CA ILE A 71 -12.89 -14.23 -27.39
C ILE A 71 -11.62 -14.58 -26.60
N GLY A 72 -10.71 -15.38 -27.18
CA GLY A 72 -9.42 -15.69 -26.57
C GLY A 72 -8.58 -14.43 -26.33
N ASP A 73 -8.46 -13.57 -27.34
CA ASP A 73 -7.72 -12.31 -27.26
C ASP A 73 -8.35 -11.34 -26.24
N LEU A 74 -9.68 -11.20 -26.25
CA LEU A 74 -10.41 -10.39 -25.27
C LEU A 74 -10.19 -10.88 -23.84
N LYS A 75 -10.25 -12.20 -23.60
CA LYS A 75 -9.98 -12.79 -22.28
C LYS A 75 -8.55 -12.53 -21.83
N LYS A 76 -7.56 -12.69 -22.73
CA LYS A 76 -6.15 -12.44 -22.42
C LYS A 76 -5.91 -10.97 -22.05
N ASN A 77 -6.48 -10.05 -22.83
CA ASN A 77 -6.34 -8.61 -22.59
C ASN A 77 -7.12 -8.14 -21.34
N ASN A 78 -8.16 -8.85 -20.92
CA ASN A 78 -8.91 -8.55 -19.70
C ASN A 78 -8.30 -9.14 -18.41
N ALA A 79 -7.40 -10.12 -18.47
CA ALA A 79 -6.74 -10.69 -17.28
C ALA A 79 -5.89 -9.64 -16.53
N ASP A 80 -5.32 -8.69 -17.26
CA ASP A 80 -4.60 -7.55 -16.68
C ASP A 80 -5.52 -6.65 -15.84
N ASN A 81 -6.83 -6.63 -16.13
CA ASN A 81 -7.79 -5.81 -15.40
C ASN A 81 -8.02 -6.31 -13.96
N GLU A 82 -8.09 -7.63 -13.73
CA GLU A 82 -8.19 -8.19 -12.37
C GLU A 82 -6.92 -7.90 -11.55
N THR A 83 -5.75 -8.04 -12.18
CA THR A 83 -4.45 -7.73 -11.55
C THR A 83 -4.35 -6.24 -11.20
N LEU A 84 -4.76 -5.36 -12.11
CA LEU A 84 -4.79 -3.91 -11.89
C LEU A 84 -5.79 -3.52 -10.79
N GLN A 85 -7.00 -4.09 -10.76
CA GLN A 85 -7.99 -3.82 -9.70
C GLN A 85 -7.49 -4.26 -8.31
N THR A 86 -6.85 -5.43 -8.23
CA THR A 86 -6.23 -5.92 -6.99
C THR A 86 -5.13 -4.96 -6.53
N THR A 87 -4.24 -4.55 -7.45
CA THR A 87 -3.15 -3.62 -7.15
C THR A 87 -3.67 -2.26 -6.68
N ILE A 88 -4.72 -1.73 -7.31
CA ILE A 88 -5.35 -0.47 -6.90
C ILE A 88 -5.91 -0.58 -5.48
N THR A 89 -6.59 -1.69 -5.16
CA THR A 89 -7.17 -1.91 -3.83
C THR A 89 -6.09 -2.01 -2.75
N ASP A 90 -5.00 -2.73 -3.02
CA ASP A 90 -3.85 -2.84 -2.13
C ASP A 90 -3.16 -1.49 -1.91
N LEU A 91 -2.96 -0.72 -2.97
CA LEU A 91 -2.36 0.63 -2.89
C LEU A 91 -3.26 1.59 -2.11
N GLN A 92 -4.57 1.56 -2.32
CA GLN A 92 -5.54 2.37 -1.57
C GLN A 92 -5.52 2.03 -0.08
N THR A 93 -5.44 0.74 0.26
CA THR A 93 -5.36 0.28 1.66
C THR A 93 -4.08 0.79 2.32
N LYS A 94 -2.92 0.57 1.68
CA LYS A 94 -1.62 1.04 2.17
C LYS A 94 -1.57 2.57 2.31
N LEU A 95 -2.17 3.31 1.38
CA LEU A 95 -2.23 4.77 1.45
C LEU A 95 -3.01 5.24 2.68
N LYS A 96 -4.15 4.61 2.99
CA LYS A 96 -4.97 4.94 4.16
C LYS A 96 -4.26 4.61 5.48
N GLU A 97 -3.56 3.49 5.55
CA GLU A 97 -2.73 3.11 6.69
C GLU A 97 -1.61 4.14 6.92
N GLN A 98 -0.89 4.53 5.86
CA GLN A 98 0.17 5.53 5.94
C GLN A 98 -0.36 6.92 6.34
N GLN A 99 -1.51 7.35 5.84
CA GLN A 99 -2.15 8.60 6.24
C GLN A 99 -2.47 8.59 7.74
N THR A 100 -3.07 7.50 8.23
CA THR A 100 -3.39 7.33 9.66
C THR A 100 -2.13 7.35 10.53
N ALA A 101 -1.08 6.65 10.11
CA ALA A 101 0.21 6.64 10.82
C ALA A 101 0.85 8.04 10.84
N ASN A 102 0.84 8.77 9.73
CA ASN A 102 1.38 10.12 9.65
C ASN A 102 0.60 11.11 10.52
N GLU A 103 -0.72 11.00 10.58
CA GLU A 103 -1.55 11.80 11.49
C GLU A 103 -1.21 11.53 12.96
N GLN A 104 -1.07 10.25 13.35
CA GLN A 104 -0.68 9.88 14.71
C GLN A 104 0.72 10.39 15.07
N ILE A 105 1.68 10.25 14.15
CA ILE A 105 3.04 10.76 14.31
C ILE A 105 3.00 12.29 14.52
N SER A 106 2.27 13.01 13.66
CA SER A 106 2.17 14.46 13.72
C SER A 106 1.53 14.94 15.03
N LYS A 107 0.42 14.32 15.44
CA LYS A 107 -0.25 14.60 16.73
C LYS A 107 0.68 14.31 17.92
N THR A 108 1.41 13.20 17.87
CA THR A 108 2.36 12.81 18.91
C THR A 108 3.46 13.86 19.07
N TYR A 109 4.07 14.30 17.96
CA TYR A 109 5.10 15.34 18.01
C TYR A 109 4.56 16.68 18.52
N ALA A 110 3.40 17.12 18.03
CA ALA A 110 2.77 18.35 18.47
C ALA A 110 2.45 18.31 19.97
N LEU A 111 1.98 17.17 20.48
CA LEU A 111 1.74 16.96 21.90
C LEU A 111 3.03 17.02 22.72
N LYS A 112 4.08 16.31 22.32
CA LYS A 112 5.38 16.33 23.02
C LYS A 112 5.96 17.74 23.11
N ASP A 113 5.89 18.51 22.02
CA ASP A 113 6.33 19.90 21.99
C ASP A 113 5.51 20.76 22.98
N SER A 114 4.19 20.63 22.97
CA SER A 114 3.32 21.37 23.89
C SER A 114 3.57 21.00 25.37
N LEU A 115 3.80 19.72 25.67
CA LEU A 115 4.13 19.25 27.02
C LEU A 115 5.49 19.81 27.48
N THR A 116 6.48 19.82 26.60
CA THR A 116 7.81 20.40 26.89
C THR A 116 7.72 21.90 27.19
N LYS A 117 6.87 22.63 26.46
CA LYS A 117 6.57 24.05 26.72
C LYS A 117 5.87 24.27 28.06
N GLN A 118 5.07 23.30 28.52
CA GLN A 118 4.47 23.28 29.84
C GLN A 118 5.45 22.89 30.96
N GLY A 119 6.73 22.68 30.63
CA GLY A 119 7.78 22.37 31.58
C GLY A 119 7.93 20.88 31.89
N VAL A 120 7.29 19.99 31.13
CA VAL A 120 7.47 18.53 31.28
C VAL A 120 8.87 18.14 30.82
N LEU A 121 9.58 17.37 31.64
CA LEU A 121 10.93 16.86 31.39
C LEU A 121 10.92 15.54 30.62
N ASP A 122 9.90 14.71 30.85
CA ASP A 122 9.68 13.44 30.14
C ASP A 122 8.25 13.38 29.55
N PRO A 123 8.03 13.94 28.35
CA PRO A 123 6.74 13.95 27.70
C PRO A 123 6.21 12.54 27.39
N ASP A 124 7.09 11.61 27.03
CA ASP A 124 6.72 10.23 26.69
C ASP A 124 6.13 9.50 27.91
N TYR A 125 6.80 9.61 29.05
CA TYR A 125 6.30 9.02 30.29
C TYR A 125 4.99 9.66 30.75
N LEU A 126 4.84 10.99 30.64
CA LEU A 126 3.58 11.66 30.98
C LEU A 126 2.43 11.19 30.08
N ILE A 127 2.65 11.09 28.77
CA ILE A 127 1.65 10.57 27.83
C ILE A 127 1.25 9.14 28.19
N TYR A 128 2.22 8.27 28.52
CA TYR A 128 1.95 6.92 28.99
C TYR A 128 1.10 6.92 30.27
N LYS A 129 1.45 7.74 31.27
CA LYS A 129 0.71 7.88 32.53
C LYS A 129 -0.68 8.47 32.34
N ALA A 130 -0.87 9.33 31.35
CA ALA A 130 -2.17 9.86 30.96
C ALA A 130 -3.06 8.82 30.28
N GLY A 131 -2.50 7.70 29.83
CA GLY A 131 -3.23 6.63 29.14
C GLY A 131 -3.15 6.71 27.62
N GLY A 132 -2.16 7.40 27.07
CA GLY A 132 -1.89 7.49 25.64
C GLY A 132 -2.40 8.76 24.97
N LEU A 133 -2.18 8.85 23.66
CA LEU A 133 -2.48 10.02 22.84
C LEU A 133 -3.98 10.37 22.85
N ASP A 134 -4.86 9.37 22.91
CA ASP A 134 -6.32 9.51 22.85
C ASP A 134 -6.93 10.24 24.05
N LYS A 135 -6.13 10.46 25.10
CA LYS A 135 -6.53 11.19 26.31
C LYS A 135 -6.31 12.70 26.19
N PHE A 136 -5.69 13.13 25.10
CA PHE A 136 -5.49 14.52 24.77
C PHE A 136 -6.44 14.94 23.65
N THR A 137 -6.93 16.17 23.72
CA THR A 137 -7.81 16.74 22.70
C THR A 137 -6.98 17.44 21.64
N PHE A 138 -7.34 17.29 20.37
CA PHE A 138 -6.69 17.93 19.25
C PHE A 138 -7.69 18.76 18.45
N ASP A 139 -7.26 19.90 17.93
CA ASP A 139 -8.05 20.69 17.00
C ASP A 139 -8.08 20.08 15.58
N LYS A 140 -8.75 20.77 14.65
CA LYS A 140 -8.86 20.36 13.25
C LYS A 140 -7.53 20.34 12.50
N GLU A 141 -6.51 21.04 13.01
CA GLU A 141 -5.15 21.10 12.46
C GLU A 141 -4.25 20.04 13.11
N GLY A 142 -4.77 19.23 14.03
CA GLY A 142 -4.01 18.20 14.75
C GLY A 142 -3.12 18.77 15.86
N LYS A 143 -3.35 20.01 16.31
CA LYS A 143 -2.61 20.61 17.43
C LYS A 143 -3.32 20.30 18.74
N PRO A 144 -2.56 20.00 19.82
CA PRO A 144 -3.15 19.66 21.10
C PRO A 144 -3.77 20.90 21.76
N VAL A 145 -4.96 20.73 22.35
CA VAL A 145 -5.73 21.79 23.01
C VAL A 145 -5.96 21.39 24.48
N GLY A 146 -5.97 22.37 25.38
CA GLY A 146 -6.23 22.12 26.81
C GLY A 146 -5.10 21.36 27.52
N VAL A 147 -3.88 21.35 26.95
CA VAL A 147 -2.74 20.60 27.51
C VAL A 147 -2.42 21.04 28.95
N GLU A 148 -2.55 22.32 29.26
CA GLU A 148 -2.33 22.84 30.61
C GLU A 148 -3.30 22.25 31.64
N GLU A 149 -4.58 22.12 31.30
CA GLU A 149 -5.61 21.54 32.16
C GLU A 149 -5.35 20.06 32.44
N VAL A 150 -4.92 19.31 31.41
CA VAL A 150 -4.54 17.90 31.55
C VAL A 150 -3.30 17.73 32.41
N VAL A 151 -2.32 18.64 32.29
CA VAL A 151 -1.04 18.55 32.98
C VAL A 151 -1.12 18.99 34.45
N LYS A 152 -2.06 19.88 34.80
CA LYS A 152 -2.17 20.47 36.14
C LYS A 152 -2.26 19.44 37.29
N PRO A 153 -3.12 18.40 37.23
CA PRO A 153 -3.17 17.37 38.28
C PRO A 153 -1.84 16.64 38.49
N TYR A 154 -1.06 16.43 37.42
CA TYR A 154 0.25 15.77 37.50
C TYR A 154 1.32 16.68 38.11
N LYS A 155 1.23 18.00 37.90
CA LYS A 155 2.10 18.99 38.56
C LYS A 155 1.86 19.04 40.07
N GLU A 156 0.61 18.89 40.49
CA GLU A 156 0.20 18.95 41.89
C GLU A 156 0.47 17.64 42.66
N ASP A 157 0.61 16.52 41.94
CA ASP A 157 0.99 15.23 42.52
C ASP A 157 2.48 15.19 42.90
N LYS A 158 2.76 15.08 44.21
CA LYS A 158 4.13 14.97 44.75
C LYS A 158 4.90 13.77 44.19
N ALA A 159 4.22 12.69 43.83
CA ALA A 159 4.87 11.52 43.23
C ALA A 159 5.34 11.80 41.79
N MET A 160 4.73 12.77 41.09
CA MET A 160 4.98 13.09 39.69
C MET A 160 5.70 14.44 39.49
N ALA A 161 5.91 15.21 40.57
CA ALA A 161 6.61 16.49 40.54
C ALA A 161 8.01 16.44 39.89
N HIS A 162 8.68 15.28 39.92
CA HIS A 162 10.00 15.07 39.29
C HIS A 162 9.95 15.08 37.76
N LEU A 163 8.76 14.94 37.15
CA LEU A 163 8.55 15.03 35.70
C LEU A 163 8.49 16.47 35.20
N PHE A 164 8.56 17.46 36.09
CA PHE A 164 8.44 18.87 35.74
C PHE A 164 9.72 19.64 36.08
N LYS A 165 10.03 20.65 35.27
CA LYS A 165 11.08 21.62 35.55
C LYS A 165 10.76 22.29 36.88
N GLN A 166 11.68 22.16 37.84
CA GLN A 166 11.59 22.87 39.11
C GLN A 166 12.18 24.28 38.92
N ASP A 167 11.40 25.31 39.20
CA ASP A 167 11.86 26.71 39.20
C ASP A 167 12.74 27.07 40.41
N GLN A 168 13.27 26.07 41.12
CA GLN A 168 14.16 26.32 42.24
C GLN A 168 15.59 26.55 41.75
N PRO A 169 16.27 27.63 42.18
CA PRO A 169 17.70 27.74 41.99
C PRO A 169 18.35 26.53 42.66
N LYS A 170 19.04 25.71 41.86
CA LYS A 170 19.77 24.54 42.39
C LYS A 170 20.63 25.01 43.55
N PRO A 171 20.53 24.42 44.75
CA PRO A 171 21.45 24.73 45.82
C PRO A 171 22.89 24.49 45.31
N PRO A 172 23.86 25.35 45.69
CA PRO A 172 25.25 25.19 45.28
C PRO A 172 25.71 23.75 45.52
N TYR A 173 26.17 23.08 44.47
CA TYR A 173 26.65 21.71 44.54
C TYR A 173 28.03 21.72 45.20
N HIS A 174 28.12 21.30 46.47
CA HIS A 174 29.38 21.08 47.19
C HIS A 174 29.69 19.59 47.29
N PRO A 175 30.47 19.02 46.36
CA PRO A 175 30.93 17.65 46.51
C PRO A 175 32.00 17.57 47.61
N GLN A 176 31.84 16.64 48.55
CA GLN A 176 32.81 16.38 49.61
C GLN A 176 34.14 15.94 48.98
N GLY A 177 35.13 16.84 48.96
CA GLY A 177 36.49 16.57 48.44
C GLY A 177 36.83 17.19 47.08
N GLY A 178 35.91 17.91 46.44
CA GLY A 178 36.21 18.72 45.26
C GLY A 178 36.41 20.19 45.63
N THR A 179 37.52 20.80 45.23
CA THR A 179 37.74 22.26 45.31
C THR A 179 36.88 23.00 44.28
N GLY A 180 35.56 22.84 44.38
CA GLY A 180 34.55 23.46 43.53
C GLY A 180 33.86 24.62 44.26
N GLY A 181 34.47 25.80 44.15
CA GLY A 181 33.83 27.12 44.14
C GLY A 181 32.64 27.42 45.07
N THR A 182 32.95 27.99 46.25
CA THR A 182 32.18 29.11 46.81
C THR A 182 33.12 30.15 47.38
N GLY A 183 33.04 31.37 46.83
CA GLY A 183 33.88 32.51 47.19
C GLY A 183 35.15 32.52 46.35
N THR A 184 35.21 33.35 45.31
CA THR A 184 36.48 33.74 44.68
C THR A 184 37.31 34.47 45.73
N ALA A 185 38.05 33.72 46.53
CA ALA A 185 39.00 34.28 47.44
C ALA A 185 40.02 35.07 46.62
N ASN A 186 40.27 36.30 47.06
CA ASN A 186 41.13 37.23 46.34
C ASN A 186 42.53 36.60 46.19
N PRO A 187 43.00 36.35 44.95
CA PRO A 187 44.26 35.65 44.74
C PRO A 187 45.47 36.48 45.19
N PHE A 188 45.30 37.77 45.51
CA PHE A 188 46.33 38.66 46.07
C PHE A 188 46.31 38.75 47.60
N ALA A 189 45.26 38.26 48.28
CA ALA A 189 45.20 38.29 49.75
C ALA A 189 46.14 37.24 50.37
N LYS A 190 46.72 37.57 51.53
CA LYS A 190 47.74 36.75 52.21
C LYS A 190 47.31 35.30 52.46
N GLU A 191 46.06 35.10 52.86
CA GLU A 191 45.51 33.77 53.19
C GLU A 191 45.18 32.92 51.96
N THR A 192 45.02 33.56 50.78
CA THR A 192 44.57 32.91 49.53
C THR A 192 45.46 33.22 48.34
N PHE A 193 46.74 33.49 48.61
CA PHE A 193 47.71 33.89 47.61
C PHE A 193 47.93 32.81 46.56
N ASN A 194 47.73 33.12 45.27
CA ASN A 194 47.91 32.18 44.16
C ASN A 194 48.43 32.86 42.88
N LEU A 195 49.72 32.66 42.59
CA LEU A 195 50.41 33.27 41.43
C LEU A 195 49.82 32.90 40.07
N THR A 196 49.39 31.65 39.88
CA THR A 196 48.80 31.21 38.61
C THR A 196 47.50 31.96 38.33
N LYS A 197 46.64 32.06 39.34
CA LYS A 197 45.37 32.81 39.24
C LYS A 197 45.59 34.31 39.08
N GLN A 198 46.62 34.88 39.74
CA GLN A 198 46.99 36.28 39.52
C GLN A 198 47.42 36.52 38.07
N GLY A 199 48.24 35.64 37.49
CA GLY A 199 48.69 35.74 36.10
C GLY A 199 47.55 35.58 35.08
N GLU A 200 46.65 34.63 35.31
CA GLU A 200 45.44 34.46 34.50
C GLU A 200 44.53 35.70 34.60
N LEU A 201 44.33 36.26 35.79
CA LEU A 201 43.49 37.44 35.99
C LEU A 201 44.11 38.70 35.40
N LEU A 202 45.43 38.88 35.51
CA LEU A 202 46.14 39.98 34.85
C LEU A 202 46.01 39.93 33.32
N LYS A 203 45.95 38.72 32.74
CA LYS A 203 45.82 38.53 31.29
C LYS A 203 44.38 38.63 30.80
N SER A 204 43.42 38.14 31.59
CA SER A 204 41.99 38.08 31.21
C SER A 204 41.20 39.31 31.63
N ASN A 205 41.51 39.92 32.77
CA ASN A 205 40.84 41.11 33.30
C ASN A 205 41.78 41.95 34.20
N PRO A 206 42.66 42.78 33.59
CA PRO A 206 43.67 43.54 34.32
C PRO A 206 43.12 44.59 35.29
N GLU A 207 41.93 45.15 35.03
CA GLU A 207 41.30 46.10 35.96
C GLU A 207 40.81 45.42 37.23
N GLN A 208 40.21 44.24 37.09
CA GLN A 208 39.80 43.42 38.23
C GLN A 208 41.01 42.94 39.04
N ALA A 209 42.11 42.58 38.39
CA ALA A 209 43.36 42.24 39.06
C ALA A 209 43.90 43.40 39.91
N LYS A 210 43.91 44.62 39.37
CA LYS A 210 44.31 45.84 40.11
C LYS A 210 43.42 46.13 41.31
N ALA A 211 42.10 46.04 41.14
CA ALA A 211 41.16 46.25 42.25
C ALA A 211 41.34 45.22 43.38
N MET A 212 41.56 43.95 43.01
CA MET A 212 41.79 42.87 43.98
C MET A 212 43.15 42.98 44.67
N ALA A 213 44.22 43.34 43.96
CA ALA A 213 45.50 43.58 44.58
C ALA A 213 45.47 44.77 45.54
N ALA A 214 44.85 45.89 45.14
CA ALA A 214 44.67 47.04 46.01
C ALA A 214 43.88 46.70 47.28
N ALA A 215 42.81 45.91 47.16
CA ALA A 215 42.03 45.42 48.31
C ALA A 215 42.83 44.49 49.23
N ALA A 216 43.90 43.86 48.74
CA ALA A 216 44.84 43.06 49.51
C ALA A 216 46.07 43.85 50.01
N GLY A 217 46.15 45.15 49.74
CA GLY A 217 47.30 45.99 50.09
C GLY A 217 48.53 45.78 49.20
N VAL A 218 48.37 45.13 48.04
CA VAL A 218 49.42 44.84 47.07
C VAL A 218 49.35 45.86 45.93
N THR A 219 50.47 46.50 45.59
CA THR A 219 50.56 47.37 44.41
C THR A 219 51.08 46.55 43.23
N LEU A 220 50.32 46.51 42.13
CA LEU A 220 50.66 45.79 40.88
C LEU A 220 51.32 46.69 39.84
#